data_AF-A0A290HH65-F1
#
_entry.id   AF-A0A290HH65-F1
#
_cell.length_a   1.000
_cell.length_b   1.000
_cell.length_c   1.000
_cell.angle_alpha   90.00
_cell.angle_beta   90.00
_cell.angle_gamma   90.00
#
_symmetry.space_group_name_H-M   'P 1'
#
loop_
_entity.id
_entity.type
_entity.pdbx_description
1 polymer ?
#
loop_
_entity_poly.entity_id
_entity_poly.type
_entity_poly.pdbx_seq_one_letter_code
_entity_poly.pdbx_strand_id
1 'polypeptide(L)'
;MRLHLSSDCITVNIPESSSHFLHVSKTLSQKFTKSFWVNDTLINFSTPKEEKKRKEFLTSLYYICARTSQTHNLAFLQKLVAMYNKPIKVVKKVVKEMIIHQPYTLDKYYKILEVSQTESLQTIRKKYLHLAKICHPDHQDTSSVEKFQQIQEAYETIKEQKRKKIAA
;
A
#
# COMPACT_ATOMS: atom_id res chain seq x y z
N MET A 1 5.99 -1.06 10.11
CA MET A 1 5.26 -2.34 9.96
C MET A 1 4.11 -2.37 10.97
N ARG A 2 2.96 -2.97 10.65
CA ARG A 2 1.84 -3.16 11.59
C ARG A 2 1.30 -4.59 11.51
N LEU A 3 0.92 -5.14 12.66
CA LEU A 3 0.29 -6.45 12.77
C LEU A 3 -1.20 -6.29 13.07
N HIS A 4 -2.03 -7.08 12.40
CA HIS A 4 -3.46 -7.12 12.61
C HIS A 4 -3.93 -8.58 12.72
N LEU A 5 -4.87 -8.85 13.63
CA LEU A 5 -5.40 -10.17 13.91
C LEU A 5 -6.89 -10.20 13.55
N SER A 6 -7.33 -11.20 12.79
CA SER A 6 -8.76 -11.52 12.59
C SER A 6 -9.04 -12.95 13.05
N SER A 7 -10.30 -13.39 13.03
CA SER A 7 -10.67 -14.79 13.30
C SER A 7 -9.94 -15.80 12.39
N ASP A 8 -9.61 -15.37 11.17
CA ASP A 8 -9.25 -16.25 10.07
C ASP A 8 -7.79 -16.12 9.64
N CYS A 9 -7.11 -15.01 9.92
CA CYS A 9 -5.72 -14.81 9.52
C CYS A 9 -4.95 -13.81 10.40
N ILE A 10 -3.63 -13.88 10.27
CA ILE A 10 -2.69 -12.88 10.78
C ILE A 10 -2.28 -12.01 9.59
N THR A 11 -2.51 -10.71 9.66
CA THR A 11 -2.12 -9.76 8.60
C THR A 11 -0.90 -8.95 9.02
N VAL A 12 0.16 -9.01 8.23
CA VAL A 12 1.38 -8.20 8.36
C VAL A 12 1.36 -7.11 7.30
N ASN A 13 1.11 -5.88 7.71
CA ASN A 13 1.15 -4.72 6.83
C ASN A 13 2.57 -4.15 6.80
N ILE A 14 3.22 -4.29 5.65
CA ILE A 14 4.60 -3.81 5.45
C ILE A 14 4.60 -2.77 4.32
N PRO A 15 4.99 -1.52 4.60
CA PRO A 15 5.33 -0.53 3.57
C PRO A 15 6.43 -1.04 2.63
N GLU A 16 6.23 -0.99 1.31
CA GLU A 16 7.25 -1.44 0.34
C GLU A 16 8.56 -0.65 0.46
N SER A 17 8.49 0.66 0.69
CA SER A 17 9.66 1.52 0.90
C SER A 17 10.30 1.40 2.29
N SER A 18 9.76 0.57 3.20
CA SER A 18 10.39 0.39 4.50
C SER A 18 11.53 -0.63 4.46
N SER A 19 12.62 -0.31 5.16
CA SER A 19 13.72 -1.25 5.44
C SER A 19 13.25 -2.56 6.10
N HIS A 20 12.07 -2.55 6.73
CA HIS A 20 11.42 -3.74 7.28
C HIS A 20 11.05 -4.77 6.21
N PHE A 21 10.67 -4.35 4.99
CA PHE A 21 10.34 -5.29 3.92
C PHE A 21 11.56 -6.13 3.53
N LEU A 22 12.70 -5.48 3.29
CA LEU A 22 13.95 -6.14 2.96
C LEU A 22 14.40 -7.07 4.10
N HIS A 23 14.29 -6.60 5.35
CA HIS A 23 14.68 -7.40 6.52
C HIS A 23 13.80 -8.65 6.70
N VAL A 24 12.48 -8.52 6.55
CA VAL A 24 11.53 -9.64 6.65
C VAL A 24 11.75 -10.61 5.50
N SER A 25 11.91 -10.12 4.27
CA SER A 25 12.17 -10.94 3.08
C SER A 25 13.48 -11.72 3.20
N LYS A 26 14.56 -11.07 3.65
CA LYS A 26 15.86 -11.71 3.90
C LYS A 26 15.76 -12.76 5.02
N THR A 27 15.08 -12.44 6.11
CA THR A 27 14.87 -13.38 7.23
C THR A 27 14.10 -14.62 6.78
N LEU A 28 13.02 -14.42 6.00
CA LEU A 28 12.25 -15.52 5.42
C LEU A 28 13.11 -16.36 4.49
N SER A 29 13.91 -15.73 3.62
CA SER A 29 14.76 -16.43 2.65
C SER A 29 15.96 -17.16 3.26
N GLN A 30 16.49 -16.67 4.39
CA GLN A 30 17.66 -17.24 5.06
C GLN A 30 17.29 -18.31 6.09
N LYS A 31 16.24 -18.08 6.88
CA LYS A 31 15.82 -19.02 7.94
C LYS A 31 14.85 -20.09 7.44
N PHE A 32 14.25 -19.88 6.28
CA PHE A 32 13.23 -20.77 5.73
C PHE A 32 13.47 -20.98 4.21
N THR A 33 13.30 -22.21 3.70
CA THR A 33 13.61 -22.58 2.29
C THR A 33 12.60 -22.01 1.29
N LYS A 34 13.05 -21.66 0.07
CA LYS A 34 12.40 -20.76 -0.91
C LYS A 34 10.90 -21.00 -1.23
N SER A 35 10.28 -19.87 -1.62
CA SER A 35 8.89 -19.60 -2.07
C SER A 35 7.79 -19.69 -1.01
N PHE A 36 7.91 -18.85 0.04
CA PHE A 36 6.80 -18.61 0.98
C PHE A 36 5.64 -17.85 0.35
N TRP A 37 5.92 -17.02 -0.64
CA TRP A 37 4.95 -16.15 -1.30
C TRP A 37 4.05 -16.98 -2.22
N VAL A 38 2.79 -17.19 -1.82
CA VAL A 38 1.73 -17.51 -2.78
C VAL A 38 1.18 -16.16 -3.25
N ASN A 39 1.36 -15.86 -4.54
CA ASN A 39 0.92 -14.61 -5.17
C ASN A 39 1.40 -13.36 -4.42
N ASP A 40 2.69 -13.30 -4.02
CA ASP A 40 3.31 -12.13 -3.38
C ASP A 40 2.69 -11.63 -2.07
N THR A 41 1.79 -12.41 -1.44
CA THR A 41 1.00 -11.92 -0.30
C THR A 41 0.72 -12.93 0.81
N LEU A 42 0.84 -14.23 0.59
CA LEU A 42 0.61 -15.22 1.65
C LEU A 42 1.93 -15.92 1.99
N ILE A 43 2.24 -16.11 3.27
CA ILE A 43 3.39 -16.90 3.74
C ILE A 43 2.89 -18.32 4.04
N ASN A 44 3.31 -19.30 3.25
CA ASN A 44 2.98 -20.71 3.47
C ASN A 44 4.10 -21.46 4.19
N PHE A 45 3.83 -21.99 5.39
CA PHE A 45 4.75 -22.91 6.07
C PHE A 45 4.37 -24.34 5.68
N SER A 46 5.27 -25.04 4.99
CA SER A 46 4.96 -26.31 4.32
C SER A 46 4.62 -27.49 5.25
N THR A 47 4.82 -27.40 6.59
CA THR A 47 4.47 -28.51 7.49
C THR A 47 4.05 -28.09 8.91
N PRO A 48 3.19 -28.89 9.59
CA PRO A 48 2.85 -28.75 11.01
C PRO A 48 4.06 -28.87 11.97
N LYS A 49 5.17 -29.49 11.53
CA LYS A 49 6.41 -29.65 12.31
C LYS A 49 7.20 -28.35 12.54
N GLU A 50 6.79 -27.24 11.92
CA GLU A 50 7.44 -25.94 12.08
C GLU A 50 6.73 -24.98 13.07
N GLU A 51 5.82 -25.50 13.91
CA GLU A 51 5.10 -24.70 14.92
C GLU A 51 6.04 -23.80 15.74
N LYS A 52 7.13 -24.36 16.26
CA LYS A 52 8.11 -23.61 17.05
C LYS A 52 8.70 -22.44 16.24
N LYS A 53 9.12 -22.71 15.00
CA LYS A 53 9.68 -21.69 14.11
C LYS A 53 8.65 -20.62 13.75
N ARG A 54 7.38 -20.99 13.59
CA ARG A 54 6.28 -20.06 13.28
C ARG A 54 5.98 -19.14 14.46
N LYS A 55 5.95 -19.68 15.68
CA LYS A 55 5.80 -18.88 16.91
C LYS A 55 7.00 -17.94 17.11
N GLU A 56 8.22 -18.41 16.87
CA GLU A 56 9.43 -17.58 16.91
C GLU A 56 9.40 -16.45 15.87
N PHE A 57 8.96 -16.75 14.65
CA PHE A 57 8.80 -15.75 13.60
C PHE A 57 7.76 -14.68 13.98
N LEU A 58 6.59 -15.07 14.44
CA LEU A 58 5.54 -14.15 14.91
C LEU A 58 6.02 -13.29 16.08
N THR A 59 6.75 -13.88 17.02
CA THR A 59 7.34 -13.19 18.16
C THR A 59 8.38 -12.16 17.70
N SER A 60 9.24 -12.53 16.74
CA SER A 60 10.20 -11.60 16.13
C SER A 60 9.50 -10.41 15.45
N LEU A 61 8.45 -10.67 14.65
CA LEU A 61 7.66 -9.61 14.01
C LEU A 61 7.03 -8.67 15.04
N TYR A 62 6.51 -9.21 16.14
CA TYR A 62 5.98 -8.39 17.23
C TYR A 62 7.04 -7.47 17.80
N TYR A 63 8.23 -7.97 18.14
CA TYR A 63 9.28 -7.15 18.73
C TYR A 63 9.83 -6.09 17.77
N ILE A 64 9.87 -6.38 16.46
CA ILE A 64 10.17 -5.37 15.44
C ILE A 64 9.11 -4.25 15.49
N CYS A 65 7.82 -4.59 15.51
CA CYS A 65 6.74 -3.61 15.62
C CYS A 65 6.79 -2.81 16.93
N ALA A 66 6.98 -3.50 18.06
CA ALA A 66 7.04 -2.94 19.40
C ALA A 66 8.17 -1.92 19.51
N ARG A 67 9.37 -2.26 19.01
CA ARG A 67 10.53 -1.37 18.99
C ARG A 67 10.28 -0.13 18.13
N THR A 68 9.76 -0.28 16.92
CA THR A 68 9.48 0.86 16.02
C THR A 68 8.38 1.78 16.56
N SER A 69 7.39 1.23 17.26
CA SER A 69 6.26 2.01 17.80
C SER A 69 6.47 2.47 19.24
N GLN A 70 7.57 2.08 19.89
CA GLN A 70 7.80 2.29 21.34
C GLN A 70 6.63 1.78 22.21
N THR A 71 5.97 0.69 21.79
CA THR A 71 4.85 0.10 22.53
C THR A 71 5.20 -1.30 23.04
N HIS A 72 4.58 -1.70 24.15
CA HIS A 72 4.74 -3.05 24.71
C HIS A 72 3.39 -3.60 25.16
N ASN A 73 2.72 -4.35 24.28
CA ASN A 73 1.43 -4.97 24.53
C ASN A 73 1.57 -6.51 24.60
N LEU A 74 1.79 -7.02 25.81
CA LEU A 74 1.96 -8.45 26.06
C LEU A 74 0.68 -9.26 25.78
N ALA A 75 -0.50 -8.70 26.05
CA ALA A 75 -1.76 -9.37 25.75
C ALA A 75 -1.95 -9.59 24.24
N PHE A 76 -1.51 -8.63 23.42
CA PHE A 76 -1.48 -8.78 21.97
C PHE A 76 -0.48 -9.85 21.52
N LEU A 77 0.73 -9.87 22.11
CA LEU A 77 1.73 -10.90 21.82
C LEU A 77 1.19 -12.32 22.12
N GLN A 78 0.54 -12.50 23.26
CA GLN A 78 -0.08 -13.78 23.63
C GLN A 78 -1.13 -14.21 22.58
N LYS A 79 -2.03 -13.30 22.19
CA LYS A 79 -3.04 -13.58 21.15
C LYS A 79 -2.40 -13.91 19.79
N LEU A 80 -1.35 -13.16 19.41
CA LEU A 80 -0.62 -13.38 18.17
C LEU A 80 0.01 -14.78 18.12
N VAL A 81 0.69 -15.19 19.18
CA VAL A 81 1.35 -16.51 19.27
C VAL A 81 0.31 -17.65 19.35
N ALA A 82 -0.84 -17.42 19.97
CA ALA A 82 -1.94 -18.40 20.01
C ALA A 82 -2.53 -18.68 18.61
N MET A 83 -2.49 -17.70 17.71
CA MET A 83 -2.97 -17.83 16.34
C MET A 83 -1.95 -18.44 15.37
N TYR A 84 -0.88 -19.08 15.85
CA TYR A 84 0.20 -19.59 15.00
C TYR A 84 -0.27 -20.52 13.88
N ASN A 85 -1.38 -21.24 14.03
CA ASN A 85 -1.91 -22.13 13.00
C ASN A 85 -2.68 -21.38 11.89
N LYS A 86 -3.03 -20.11 12.09
CA LYS A 86 -3.78 -19.29 11.14
C LYS A 86 -2.88 -18.77 10.02
N PRO A 87 -3.37 -18.69 8.76
CA PRO A 87 -2.61 -18.18 7.63
C PRO A 87 -2.02 -16.79 7.91
N ILE A 88 -0.78 -16.56 7.47
CA ILE A 88 -0.10 -15.27 7.62
C ILE A 88 -0.09 -14.56 6.27
N LYS A 89 -0.87 -13.48 6.15
CA LYS A 89 -0.97 -12.64 4.97
C LYS A 89 -0.07 -11.43 5.11
N VAL A 90 0.89 -11.26 4.22
CA VAL A 90 1.67 -10.03 4.06
C VAL A 90 0.95 -9.15 3.05
N VAL A 91 0.49 -7.99 3.52
CA VAL A 91 -0.04 -6.96 2.64
C VAL A 91 1.09 -5.95 2.43
N LYS A 92 1.61 -5.92 1.21
CA LYS A 92 2.42 -4.81 0.73
C LYS A 92 1.50 -3.59 0.75
N LYS A 93 1.64 -2.75 1.78
CA LYS A 93 1.10 -1.40 1.65
C LYS A 93 2.07 -0.74 0.70
N VAL A 94 1.66 -0.60 -0.56
CA VAL A 94 2.06 0.59 -1.30
C VAL A 94 1.65 1.70 -0.34
N VAL A 95 2.63 2.27 0.37
CA VAL A 95 2.39 3.56 0.96
C VAL A 95 1.89 4.31 -0.26
N LYS A 96 0.72 4.94 -0.19
CA LYS A 96 0.65 6.23 -0.85
C LYS A 96 1.75 7.03 -0.16
N GLU A 97 3.00 6.81 -0.58
CA GLU A 97 3.91 7.88 -0.79
C GLU A 97 2.98 8.90 -1.45
N MET A 98 2.59 9.89 -0.67
CA MET A 98 2.85 11.23 -1.15
C MET A 98 4.26 11.13 -1.72
N ILE A 99 4.36 10.69 -2.99
CA ILE A 99 5.43 11.16 -3.82
C ILE A 99 5.26 12.64 -3.61
N ILE A 100 6.21 13.25 -2.93
CA ILE A 100 6.32 14.69 -2.90
C ILE A 100 6.70 15.05 -4.35
N HIS A 101 5.76 14.89 -5.26
CA HIS A 101 5.68 15.72 -6.43
C HIS A 101 5.46 17.07 -5.81
N GLN A 102 6.50 17.90 -5.88
CA GLN A 102 6.43 19.32 -5.60
C GLN A 102 5.04 19.81 -6.02
N PRO A 103 4.19 20.28 -5.08
CA PRO A 103 2.77 20.48 -5.36
C PRO A 103 2.67 21.34 -6.60
N TYR A 104 2.10 20.77 -7.66
CA TYR A 104 2.03 21.48 -8.91
C TYR A 104 1.16 22.72 -8.70
N THR A 105 1.55 23.82 -9.34
CA THR A 105 0.69 24.99 -9.34
C THR A 105 -0.64 24.61 -10.00
N LEU A 106 -1.72 25.29 -9.59
CA LEU A 106 -3.05 25.03 -10.15
C LEU A 106 -3.04 25.09 -11.69
N ASP A 107 -2.26 26.00 -12.27
CA ASP A 107 -2.04 26.12 -13.72
C ASP A 107 -1.49 24.84 -14.36
N LYS A 108 -0.55 24.17 -13.68
CA LYS A 108 0.04 22.93 -14.17
C LYS A 108 -0.95 21.76 -14.11
N TYR A 109 -1.87 21.72 -13.14
CA TYR A 109 -2.94 20.71 -13.14
C TYR A 109 -3.91 20.89 -14.32
N TYR A 110 -4.23 22.12 -14.71
CA TYR A 110 -5.05 22.38 -15.90
C TYR A 110 -4.35 21.93 -17.18
N LYS A 111 -3.02 22.14 -17.26
CA LYS A 111 -2.18 21.64 -18.36
C LYS A 111 -2.12 20.11 -18.41
N ILE A 112 -1.98 19.44 -17.26
CA ILE A 112 -1.97 17.95 -17.18
C ILE A 112 -3.27 17.35 -17.72
N LEU A 113 -4.41 18.00 -17.46
CA LEU A 113 -5.71 17.55 -17.96
C LEU A 113 -6.07 18.11 -19.35
N GLU A 114 -5.18 18.87 -19.97
CA GLU A 114 -5.38 19.51 -21.28
C GLU A 114 -6.68 20.33 -21.35
N VAL A 115 -6.93 21.14 -20.31
CA VAL A 115 -8.13 21.97 -20.15
C VAL A 115 -7.78 23.40 -19.78
N SER A 116 -8.69 24.33 -20.09
CA SER A 116 -8.59 25.72 -19.63
C SER A 116 -9.15 25.88 -18.21
N GLN A 117 -8.66 26.89 -17.47
CA GLN A 117 -9.16 27.24 -16.14
C GLN A 117 -10.64 27.68 -16.15
N THR A 118 -11.09 28.21 -17.30
CA THR A 118 -12.46 28.67 -17.54
C THR A 118 -13.45 27.55 -17.82
N GLU A 119 -12.97 26.32 -18.08
CA GLU A 119 -13.83 25.18 -18.41
C GLU A 119 -14.74 24.77 -17.26
N SER A 120 -15.91 24.23 -17.60
CA SER A 120 -16.84 23.69 -16.61
C SER A 120 -16.30 22.41 -15.97
N LEU A 121 -16.73 22.10 -14.74
CA LEU A 121 -16.36 20.83 -14.09
C LEU A 121 -16.81 19.61 -14.92
N GLN A 122 -17.90 19.73 -15.66
CA GLN A 122 -18.40 18.68 -16.56
C GLN A 122 -17.43 18.42 -17.71
N THR A 123 -16.91 19.48 -18.37
CA THR A 123 -15.91 19.35 -19.44
C THR A 123 -14.62 18.72 -18.90
N ILE A 124 -14.16 19.21 -17.75
CA ILE A 124 -12.93 18.73 -17.10
C ILE A 124 -13.07 17.23 -16.74
N ARG A 125 -14.24 16.82 -16.24
CA ARG A 125 -14.52 15.40 -15.96
C ARG A 125 -14.48 14.54 -17.22
N LYS A 126 -15.02 15.02 -18.35
CA LYS A 126 -14.97 14.27 -19.62
C LYS A 126 -13.52 14.06 -20.08
N LYS A 127 -12.69 15.11 -20.00
CA LYS A 127 -11.26 15.04 -20.35
C LYS A 127 -10.48 14.11 -19.43
N TYR A 128 -10.71 14.19 -18.11
CA TYR A 128 -10.16 13.27 -17.13
C TYR A 128 -10.48 11.80 -17.47
N LEU A 129 -11.76 11.47 -17.74
CA LEU A 129 -12.18 10.10 -18.06
C LEU A 129 -11.53 9.58 -19.35
N HIS A 130 -11.31 10.46 -20.33
CA HIS A 130 -10.63 10.10 -21.57
C HIS A 130 -9.15 9.78 -21.32
N LEU A 131 -8.43 10.67 -20.63
CA LEU A 131 -7.01 10.48 -20.30
C LEU A 131 -6.78 9.27 -19.38
N ALA A 132 -7.67 9.06 -18.40
CA ALA A 132 -7.61 7.92 -17.49
C ALA A 132 -7.77 6.58 -18.22
N LYS A 133 -8.61 6.52 -19.27
CA LYS A 133 -8.75 5.32 -20.11
C LYS A 133 -7.50 5.05 -20.95
N ILE A 134 -6.85 6.10 -21.46
CA ILE A 134 -5.63 5.96 -22.26
C ILE A 134 -4.47 5.50 -21.38
N CYS A 135 -4.29 6.11 -20.21
CA CYS A 135 -3.17 5.82 -19.31
C CYS A 135 -3.43 4.69 -18.31
N HIS A 136 -4.52 3.93 -18.45
CA HIS A 136 -4.89 2.91 -17.47
C HIS A 136 -3.78 1.83 -17.39
N PRO A 137 -3.37 1.38 -16.19
CA PRO A 137 -2.31 0.38 -16.04
C PRO A 137 -2.62 -0.98 -16.68
N ASP A 138 -3.89 -1.24 -16.99
CA ASP A 138 -4.31 -2.47 -17.70
C ASP A 138 -4.01 -2.43 -19.21
N HIS A 139 -3.60 -1.29 -19.78
CA HIS A 139 -3.24 -1.17 -21.20
C HIS A 139 -1.73 -1.32 -21.39
N GLN A 140 -1.27 -2.47 -21.90
CA GLN A 140 0.15 -2.84 -21.96
C GLN A 140 1.04 -1.87 -22.77
N ASP A 141 0.51 -1.18 -23.78
CA ASP A 141 1.29 -0.31 -24.67
C ASP A 141 1.36 1.16 -24.24
N THR A 142 0.43 1.62 -23.38
CA THR A 142 0.29 3.04 -23.00
C THR A 142 0.21 3.25 -21.48
N SER A 143 0.32 2.18 -20.69
CA SER A 143 0.33 2.21 -19.25
C SER A 143 1.53 3.01 -18.74
N SER A 144 1.26 4.19 -18.21
CA SER A 144 2.20 4.92 -17.37
C SER A 144 1.53 5.18 -16.05
N VAL A 145 1.90 4.37 -15.04
CA VAL A 145 1.41 4.49 -13.67
C VAL A 145 1.61 5.91 -13.15
N GLU A 146 2.76 6.52 -13.47
CA GLU A 146 3.07 7.91 -13.12
C GLU A 146 2.11 8.91 -13.78
N LYS A 147 1.86 8.82 -15.09
CA LYS A 147 0.91 9.71 -15.79
C LYS A 147 -0.51 9.55 -15.26
N PHE A 148 -0.94 8.31 -15.01
CA PHE A 148 -2.27 8.04 -14.46
C PHE A 148 -2.44 8.69 -13.08
N GLN A 149 -1.42 8.58 -12.22
CA GLN A 149 -1.41 9.26 -10.92
C GLN A 149 -1.49 10.78 -11.06
N GLN A 150 -0.70 11.38 -11.96
CA GLN A 150 -0.73 12.82 -12.23
C GLN A 150 -2.10 13.31 -12.71
N ILE A 151 -2.74 12.58 -13.63
CA ILE A 151 -4.08 12.86 -14.15
C ILE A 151 -5.12 12.81 -13.02
N GLN A 152 -5.04 11.81 -12.15
CA GLN A 152 -5.96 11.66 -11.02
C GLN A 152 -5.80 12.79 -10.00
N GLU A 153 -4.56 13.14 -9.65
CA GLU A 153 -4.26 14.22 -8.71
C GLU A 153 -4.73 15.59 -9.24
N ALA A 154 -4.50 15.86 -10.53
CA ALA A 154 -4.95 17.08 -11.19
C ALA A 154 -6.46 17.24 -11.11
N TYR A 155 -7.22 16.18 -11.38
CA TYR A 155 -8.67 16.21 -11.36
C TYR A 155 -9.23 16.48 -9.96
N GLU A 156 -8.76 15.76 -8.93
CA GLU A 156 -9.25 15.96 -7.57
C GLU A 156 -8.91 17.36 -7.05
N THR A 157 -7.72 17.88 -7.36
CA THR A 157 -7.32 19.24 -6.94
C THR A 157 -8.18 20.32 -7.61
N ILE A 158 -8.39 20.23 -8.93
CA ILE A 158 -9.23 21.20 -9.66
C ILE A 158 -10.69 21.13 -9.19
N LYS A 159 -11.20 19.92 -8.97
CA LYS A 159 -12.57 19.68 -8.47
C LYS A 159 -12.77 20.30 -7.08
N GLU A 160 -11.82 20.11 -6.17
CA GLU A 160 -11.84 20.75 -4.86
C GLU A 160 -11.86 22.28 -4.99
N GLN A 161 -11.01 22.84 -5.85
CA GLN A 161 -10.95 24.29 -6.03
C GLN A 161 -12.22 24.88 -6.63
N LYS A 162 -12.81 24.23 -7.63
CA LYS A 162 -14.10 24.68 -8.17
C LYS A 162 -15.23 24.55 -7.15
N ARG A 163 -15.23 23.51 -6.30
CA ARG A 163 -16.21 23.37 -5.22
C ARG A 163 -16.08 24.49 -4.19
N LYS A 164 -14.85 24.84 -3.78
CA LYS A 164 -14.59 25.95 -2.84
C LYS A 164 -15.04 27.31 -3.39
N LYS A 165 -14.80 27.57 -4.69
CA LYS A 165 -15.25 28.81 -5.35
C LYS A 165 -16.76 28.95 -5.48
N ILE A 166 -17.52 27.86 -5.43
CA ILE A 166 -19.00 27.90 -5.47
C ILE A 166 -19.57 28.15 -4.06
N ALA A 167 -18.82 27.78 -3.02
CA ALA A 167 -19.24 27.90 -1.62
C ALA A 167 -18.83 29.23 -0.96
N ALA A 168 -18.09 30.08 -1.67
CA ALA A 168 -17.65 31.42 -1.25
C ALA A 168 -18.33 32.47 -2.10
#